data_AF-C9LS61-F1
#
_entry.id   AF-C9LS61-F1
#
_cell.length_a   1.000
_cell.length_b   1.000
_cell.length_c   1.000
_cell.angle_alpha   90.00
_cell.angle_beta   90.00
_cell.angle_gamma   90.00
#
_symmetry.space_group_name_H-M   'P 1'
#
loop_
_entity.id
_entity.type
_entity.pdbx_description
1 polymer ?
#
loop_
_entity_poly.entity_id
_entity_poly.type
_entity_poly.pdbx_seq_one_letter_code
_entity_poly.pdbx_strand_id
1 'polypeptide(L)'
;MAMFSKSQKMRFFLAIFLLLLATCGCGAWYFFYYTKTPEYGLEKIRMSFEKHDWQTFEKYVDLDALLGNSTETLIQAMIDTDRPMSGDAKAAMNGFVQMFKAPLALTLRTEVQYYIEHGEWKNSGAASETQDPMSLDMVLTRIGLKTIQFRNIDYVATDRETGTARAGVRVYQADIGEEFIFEVKLVQGGDGVWRVTEIQNLHDFVAMIAKAHDAILADYLAKSQAIIDAHGKSVQEIEQEFSSTLQKGSLGNDETRQALKTIMLEKAAADWTQRKAELSDLTVPPMADTLHHLRLRSCDMRIAYILGYAAWLDDKKAATIREAQAKLKQAKTLENEAAALARHMSGQSNAVPQPQQKPIGNEALESMTELQ
;
A
#
# COMPACT_ATOMS: atom_id res chain seq x y z
N MET A 1 -52.40 -16.62 -54.82
CA MET A 1 -51.03 -17.19 -54.76
C MET A 1 -50.27 -16.73 -56.00
N ALA A 2 -49.40 -15.72 -55.86
CA ALA A 2 -48.65 -15.19 -57.00
C ALA A 2 -47.65 -16.24 -57.51
N MET A 3 -47.87 -16.75 -58.72
CA MET A 3 -46.92 -17.64 -59.40
C MET A 3 -45.72 -16.80 -59.87
N PHE A 4 -44.66 -16.77 -59.07
CA PHE A 4 -43.37 -16.23 -59.51
C PHE A 4 -42.89 -16.97 -60.77
N SER A 5 -42.47 -16.20 -61.79
CA SER A 5 -41.87 -16.73 -63.02
C SER A 5 -40.61 -17.54 -62.70
N LYS A 6 -40.33 -18.61 -63.48
CA LYS A 6 -39.16 -19.51 -63.29
C LYS A 6 -37.84 -18.74 -63.12
N SER A 7 -37.66 -17.62 -63.82
CA SER A 7 -36.47 -16.78 -63.71
C SER A 7 -36.39 -15.97 -62.41
N GLN A 8 -37.52 -15.53 -61.86
CA GLN A 8 -37.59 -14.83 -60.58
C GLN A 8 -37.39 -15.78 -59.40
N LYS A 9 -37.94 -17.00 -59.46
CA LYS A 9 -37.69 -18.06 -58.47
C LYS A 9 -36.21 -18.45 -58.41
N MET A 10 -35.55 -18.54 -59.57
CA MET A 10 -34.12 -18.87 -59.65
C MET A 10 -33.23 -17.75 -59.10
N ARG A 11 -33.57 -16.48 -59.37
CA ARG A 11 -32.86 -15.31 -58.80
C ARG A 11 -33.04 -15.19 -57.28
N PHE A 12 -34.25 -15.46 -56.78
CA PHE A 12 -34.53 -15.45 -55.33
C PHE A 12 -33.81 -16.60 -54.61
N PHE A 13 -33.78 -17.79 -55.21
CA PHE A 13 -33.02 -18.94 -54.69
C PHE A 13 -31.51 -18.67 -54.67
N LEU A 14 -30.96 -18.07 -55.73
CA LEU A 14 -29.56 -17.64 -55.77
C LEU A 14 -29.23 -16.58 -54.73
N ALA A 15 -30.13 -15.63 -54.47
CA ALA A 15 -29.95 -14.61 -53.44
C ALA A 15 -29.96 -15.21 -52.02
N ILE A 16 -30.87 -16.15 -51.73
CA ILE A 16 -30.91 -16.88 -50.46
C ILE A 16 -29.66 -17.75 -50.30
N PHE A 17 -29.22 -18.42 -51.37
CA PHE A 17 -28.02 -19.26 -51.36
C PHE A 17 -26.75 -18.43 -51.11
N LEU A 18 -26.62 -17.26 -51.75
CA LEU A 18 -25.52 -16.32 -51.52
C LEU A 18 -25.52 -15.76 -50.08
N LEU A 19 -26.70 -15.49 -49.53
CA LEU A 19 -26.84 -15.02 -48.14
C LEU A 19 -26.47 -16.12 -47.14
N LEU A 20 -26.87 -17.37 -47.40
CA LEU A 20 -26.43 -18.55 -46.64
C LEU A 20 -24.91 -18.76 -46.73
N LEU A 21 -24.33 -18.65 -47.93
CA LEU A 21 -22.87 -18.74 -48.14
C LEU A 21 -22.10 -17.63 -47.44
N ALA A 22 -22.63 -16.40 -47.43
CA ALA A 22 -22.06 -15.30 -46.68
C ALA A 22 -22.14 -15.54 -45.17
N THR A 23 -23.27 -16.05 -44.67
CA THR A 23 -23.45 -16.31 -43.23
C THR A 23 -22.59 -17.50 -42.76
N CYS A 24 -22.54 -18.58 -43.55
CA CYS A 24 -21.65 -19.72 -43.31
C CYS A 24 -20.18 -19.35 -43.49
N GLY A 25 -19.84 -18.49 -44.45
CA GLY A 25 -18.49 -17.99 -44.69
C GLY A 25 -18.01 -17.07 -43.58
N CYS A 26 -18.85 -16.15 -43.10
CA CYS A 26 -18.56 -15.32 -41.92
C CYS A 26 -18.47 -16.16 -40.65
N GLY A 27 -19.34 -17.16 -40.48
CA GLY A 27 -19.29 -18.10 -39.36
C GLY A 27 -18.03 -18.98 -39.39
N ALA A 28 -17.65 -19.49 -40.56
CA ALA A 28 -16.42 -20.26 -40.75
C ALA A 28 -15.17 -19.40 -40.59
N TRP A 29 -15.15 -18.17 -41.08
CA TRP A 29 -14.07 -17.21 -40.85
C TRP A 29 -13.91 -16.89 -39.36
N TYR A 30 -15.02 -16.64 -38.67
CA TYR A 30 -15.02 -16.39 -37.24
C TYR A 30 -14.50 -17.61 -36.47
N PHE A 31 -15.05 -18.81 -36.73
CA PHE A 31 -14.67 -20.03 -36.02
C PHE A 31 -13.28 -20.57 -36.37
N PHE A 32 -12.85 -20.52 -37.63
CA PHE A 32 -11.57 -21.10 -38.06
C PHE A 32 -10.40 -20.10 -38.03
N TYR A 33 -10.65 -18.80 -38.22
CA TYR A 33 -9.59 -17.80 -38.29
C TYR A 33 -9.56 -16.92 -37.05
N TYR A 34 -10.67 -16.27 -36.68
CA TYR A 34 -10.69 -15.33 -35.56
C TYR A 34 -10.51 -16.00 -34.20
N THR A 35 -11.13 -17.16 -33.94
CA THR A 35 -10.92 -17.87 -32.66
C THR A 35 -9.49 -18.39 -32.45
N LYS A 36 -8.67 -18.40 -33.51
CA LYS A 36 -7.28 -18.88 -33.53
C LYS A 36 -6.28 -17.72 -33.48
N THR A 37 -6.71 -16.55 -33.03
CA THR A 37 -5.86 -15.36 -32.87
C THR A 37 -5.51 -15.14 -31.39
N PRO A 38 -4.32 -14.61 -31.09
CA PRO A 38 -3.96 -14.22 -29.72
C PRO A 38 -4.88 -13.11 -29.18
N GLU A 39 -5.33 -12.19 -30.03
CA GLU A 39 -6.29 -11.13 -29.70
C GLU A 39 -7.60 -11.72 -29.15
N TYR A 40 -8.11 -12.78 -29.78
CA TYR A 40 -9.30 -13.47 -29.30
C TYR A 40 -9.09 -14.12 -27.93
N GLY A 41 -7.90 -14.69 -27.69
CA GLY A 41 -7.54 -15.25 -26.38
C GLY A 41 -7.60 -14.18 -25.28
N LEU A 42 -6.98 -13.02 -25.52
CA LEU A 42 -6.99 -11.89 -24.59
C LEU A 42 -8.40 -11.34 -24.33
N GLU A 43 -9.22 -11.22 -25.36
CA GLU A 43 -10.62 -10.79 -25.19
C GLU A 43 -11.41 -11.79 -24.36
N LYS A 44 -11.18 -13.10 -24.52
CA LYS A 44 -11.84 -14.11 -23.70
C LYS A 44 -11.41 -14.07 -22.24
N ILE A 45 -10.14 -13.76 -21.97
CA ILE A 45 -9.66 -13.51 -20.61
C ILE A 45 -10.40 -12.31 -20.01
N ARG A 46 -10.48 -11.19 -20.73
CA ARG A 46 -11.23 -10.01 -20.29
C ARG A 46 -12.69 -10.34 -19.98
N MET A 47 -13.37 -11.04 -20.90
CA MET A 47 -14.76 -11.46 -20.71
C MET A 47 -14.95 -12.41 -19.53
N SER A 48 -13.96 -13.26 -19.19
CA SER A 48 -14.08 -14.15 -18.02
C SER A 48 -14.12 -13.39 -16.71
N PHE A 49 -13.43 -12.25 -16.59
CA PHE A 49 -13.55 -11.37 -15.43
C PHE A 49 -14.94 -10.74 -15.37
N GLU A 50 -15.49 -10.25 -16.49
CA GLU A 50 -16.81 -9.62 -16.51
C GLU A 50 -17.97 -10.59 -16.24
N LYS A 51 -17.80 -11.86 -16.64
CA LYS A 51 -18.85 -12.90 -16.54
C LYS A 51 -18.65 -13.85 -15.37
N HIS A 52 -17.60 -13.63 -14.57
CA HIS A 52 -17.17 -14.52 -13.51
C HIS A 52 -17.02 -15.99 -13.95
N ASP A 53 -16.41 -16.19 -15.13
CA ASP A 53 -16.32 -17.50 -15.79
C ASP A 53 -14.90 -18.08 -15.69
N TRP A 54 -14.66 -18.81 -14.60
CA TRP A 54 -13.39 -19.52 -14.36
C TRP A 54 -13.03 -20.48 -15.49
N GLN A 55 -13.99 -21.21 -16.05
CA GLN A 55 -13.71 -22.22 -17.08
C GLN A 55 -13.20 -21.56 -18.37
N THR A 56 -13.79 -20.42 -18.74
CA THR A 56 -13.26 -19.62 -19.86
C THR A 56 -11.88 -19.08 -19.53
N PHE A 57 -11.64 -18.57 -18.32
CA PHE A 57 -10.32 -18.09 -17.92
C PHE A 57 -9.24 -19.17 -18.05
N GLU A 58 -9.45 -20.33 -17.42
CA GLU A 58 -8.52 -21.46 -17.42
C GLU A 58 -8.26 -22.01 -18.83
N LYS A 59 -9.21 -21.85 -19.75
CA LYS A 59 -9.02 -22.25 -21.15
C LYS A 59 -8.00 -21.38 -21.90
N TYR A 60 -7.95 -20.08 -21.61
CA TYR A 60 -7.10 -19.10 -22.30
C TYR A 60 -5.89 -18.63 -21.46
N VAL A 61 -5.77 -19.10 -20.22
CA VAL A 61 -4.60 -18.88 -19.36
C VAL A 61 -4.07 -20.23 -18.92
N ASP A 62 -2.83 -20.55 -19.31
CA ASP A 62 -2.10 -21.67 -18.73
C ASP A 62 -1.59 -21.22 -17.36
N LEU A 63 -2.45 -21.36 -16.35
CA LEU A 63 -2.19 -20.81 -15.03
C LEU A 63 -1.01 -21.51 -14.33
N ASP A 64 -0.79 -22.78 -14.61
CA ASP A 64 0.32 -23.53 -14.03
C ASP A 64 1.67 -23.04 -14.60
N ALA A 65 1.75 -22.83 -15.92
CA ALA A 65 2.91 -22.19 -16.54
C ALA A 65 3.08 -20.74 -16.05
N LEU A 66 2.00 -19.96 -16.03
CA LEU A 66 2.01 -18.56 -15.63
C LEU A 66 2.53 -18.39 -14.19
N LEU A 67 1.97 -19.12 -13.23
CA LEU A 67 2.39 -19.05 -11.83
C LEU A 67 3.78 -19.66 -11.65
N GLY A 68 4.12 -20.74 -12.38
CA GLY A 68 5.46 -21.34 -12.36
C GLY A 68 6.56 -20.35 -12.74
N ASN A 69 6.32 -19.54 -13.78
CA ASN A 69 7.23 -18.51 -14.27
C ASN A 69 7.20 -17.22 -13.42
N SER A 70 6.02 -16.85 -12.91
CA SER A 70 5.82 -15.58 -12.21
C SER A 70 6.23 -15.64 -10.73
N THR A 71 6.03 -16.77 -10.05
CA THR A 71 6.26 -16.88 -8.61
C THR A 71 7.72 -16.63 -8.23
N GLU A 72 8.66 -17.19 -8.98
CA GLU A 72 10.09 -16.97 -8.75
C GLU A 72 10.48 -15.52 -9.02
N THR A 73 9.96 -14.94 -10.11
CA THR A 73 10.15 -13.52 -10.45
C THR A 73 9.60 -12.59 -9.37
N LEU A 74 8.42 -12.87 -8.83
CA LEU A 74 7.82 -12.11 -7.73
C LEU A 74 8.70 -12.14 -6.48
N ILE A 75 9.17 -13.32 -6.09
CA ILE A 75 10.01 -13.46 -4.91
C ILE A 75 11.34 -12.74 -5.10
N GLN A 76 11.97 -12.89 -6.27
CA GLN A 76 13.22 -12.18 -6.58
C GLN A 76 13.02 -10.67 -6.57
N ALA A 77 11.94 -10.17 -7.18
CA ALA A 77 11.63 -8.75 -7.18
C ALA A 77 11.39 -8.21 -5.77
N MET A 78 10.70 -8.96 -4.91
CA MET A 78 10.58 -8.60 -3.49
C MET A 78 11.93 -8.56 -2.79
N ILE A 79 12.82 -9.53 -3.02
CA ILE A 79 14.17 -9.55 -2.43
C ILE A 79 15.01 -8.35 -2.89
N ASP A 80 14.92 -8.01 -4.17
CA ASP A 80 15.70 -6.92 -4.77
C ASP A 80 15.20 -5.53 -4.34
N THR A 81 13.89 -5.42 -4.09
CA THR A 81 13.23 -4.18 -3.67
C THR A 81 13.18 -4.00 -2.16
N ASP A 82 13.26 -5.09 -1.38
CA ASP A 82 13.42 -4.99 0.07
C ASP A 82 14.84 -4.54 0.42
N ARG A 83 15.01 -4.04 1.65
CA ARG A 83 16.26 -3.41 2.10
C ARG A 83 17.49 -4.26 1.83
N PRO A 84 18.67 -3.63 1.62
CA PRO A 84 19.91 -4.34 1.33
C PRO A 84 20.21 -5.37 2.42
N MET A 85 20.02 -6.64 2.08
CA MET A 85 20.37 -7.79 2.90
C MET A 85 21.87 -8.10 2.78
N SER A 86 22.48 -8.58 3.87
CA SER A 86 23.83 -9.15 3.84
C SER A 86 23.88 -10.38 2.91
N GLY A 87 25.07 -10.74 2.41
CA GLY A 87 25.25 -11.88 1.51
C GLY A 87 24.75 -13.21 2.08
N ASP A 88 24.98 -13.43 3.38
CA ASP A 88 24.53 -14.65 4.08
C ASP A 88 23.00 -14.69 4.24
N ALA A 89 22.36 -13.54 4.45
CA ALA A 89 20.90 -13.44 4.51
C ALA A 89 20.26 -13.71 3.14
N LYS A 90 20.89 -13.26 2.03
CA LYS A 90 20.44 -13.59 0.66
C LYS A 90 20.53 -15.09 0.38
N ALA A 91 21.62 -15.75 0.81
CA ALA A 91 21.79 -17.18 0.61
C ALA A 91 20.76 -18.02 1.40
N ALA A 92 20.48 -17.63 2.65
CA ALA A 92 19.42 -18.25 3.45
C ALA A 92 18.03 -18.04 2.83
N MET A 93 17.76 -16.83 2.29
CA MET A 93 16.50 -16.50 1.64
C MET A 93 16.26 -17.37 0.42
N ASN A 94 17.26 -17.62 -0.43
CA ASN A 94 17.12 -18.48 -1.61
C ASN A 94 16.68 -19.92 -1.27
N GLY A 95 17.16 -20.49 -0.16
CA GLY A 95 16.68 -21.78 0.32
C GLY A 95 15.21 -21.75 0.75
N PHE A 96 14.79 -20.66 1.38
CA PHE A 96 13.39 -20.41 1.76
C PHE A 96 12.49 -20.23 0.52
N VAL A 97 12.94 -19.48 -0.50
CA VAL A 97 12.23 -19.28 -1.78
C VAL A 97 11.81 -20.61 -2.40
N GLN A 98 12.75 -21.56 -2.50
CA GLN A 98 12.50 -22.85 -3.15
C GLN A 98 11.48 -23.69 -2.38
N MET A 99 11.46 -23.59 -1.05
CA MET A 99 10.49 -24.29 -0.20
C MET A 99 9.08 -23.67 -0.28
N PHE A 100 8.97 -22.36 -0.50
CA PHE A 100 7.70 -21.64 -0.52
C PHE A 100 7.11 -21.43 -1.92
N LYS A 101 7.86 -21.68 -3.00
CA LYS A 101 7.41 -21.49 -4.39
C LYS A 101 6.12 -22.27 -4.69
N ALA A 102 6.08 -23.56 -4.41
CA ALA A 102 4.90 -24.39 -4.71
C ALA A 102 3.68 -24.05 -3.84
N PRO A 103 3.81 -23.88 -2.49
CA PRO A 103 2.72 -23.37 -1.67
C PRO A 103 2.18 -22.01 -2.15
N LEU A 104 3.06 -21.06 -2.48
CA LEU A 104 2.67 -19.73 -2.95
C LEU A 104 1.92 -19.80 -4.28
N ALA A 105 2.41 -20.59 -5.24
CA ALA A 105 1.72 -20.80 -6.51
C ALA A 105 0.32 -21.39 -6.30
N LEU A 106 0.17 -22.37 -5.41
CA LEU A 106 -1.14 -22.94 -5.10
C LEU A 106 -2.09 -21.91 -4.48
N THR A 107 -1.62 -21.11 -3.53
CA THR A 107 -2.46 -20.09 -2.90
C THR A 107 -2.84 -18.98 -3.88
N LEU A 108 -1.90 -18.51 -4.71
CA LEU A 108 -2.18 -17.54 -5.77
C LEU A 108 -3.22 -18.07 -6.76
N ARG A 109 -3.13 -19.36 -7.13
CA ARG A 109 -4.14 -20.00 -7.96
C ARG A 109 -5.53 -19.94 -7.33
N THR A 110 -5.65 -20.25 -6.04
CA THR A 110 -6.91 -20.19 -5.31
C THR A 110 -7.45 -18.76 -5.22
N GLU A 111 -6.60 -17.77 -4.97
CA GLU A 111 -7.02 -16.36 -4.90
C GLU A 111 -7.47 -15.82 -6.27
N VAL A 112 -6.74 -16.13 -7.34
CA VAL A 112 -7.14 -15.74 -8.71
C VAL A 112 -8.47 -16.39 -9.09
N GLN A 113 -8.65 -17.67 -8.77
CA GLN A 113 -9.92 -18.35 -8.99
C GLN A 113 -11.06 -17.67 -8.24
N TYR A 114 -10.86 -17.41 -6.94
CA TYR A 114 -11.88 -16.77 -6.12
C TYR A 114 -12.25 -15.38 -6.67
N TYR A 115 -11.25 -14.56 -7.02
CA TYR A 115 -11.46 -13.23 -7.59
C TYR A 115 -12.25 -13.26 -8.89
N ILE A 116 -11.96 -14.22 -9.77
CA ILE A 116 -12.71 -14.37 -11.03
C ILE A 116 -14.16 -14.78 -10.74
N GLU A 117 -14.38 -15.74 -9.85
CA GLU A 117 -15.73 -16.27 -9.56
C GLU A 117 -16.63 -15.27 -8.79
N HIS A 118 -16.04 -14.38 -7.99
CA HIS A 118 -16.80 -13.50 -7.08
C HIS A 118 -16.67 -12.00 -7.42
N GLY A 119 -15.67 -11.61 -8.20
CA GLY A 119 -15.40 -10.21 -8.56
C GLY A 119 -14.73 -9.39 -7.45
N GLU A 120 -14.39 -9.99 -6.31
CA GLU A 120 -13.71 -9.35 -5.20
C GLU A 120 -12.59 -10.22 -4.64
N TRP A 121 -11.56 -9.58 -4.09
CA TRP A 121 -10.52 -10.28 -3.37
C TRP A 121 -11.12 -10.88 -2.10
N LYS A 122 -10.67 -12.08 -1.73
CA LYS A 122 -11.08 -12.68 -0.47
C LYS A 122 -10.57 -11.80 0.66
N ASN A 123 -11.44 -10.95 1.20
CA ASN A 123 -11.11 -10.22 2.41
C ASN A 123 -10.90 -11.26 3.50
N SER A 124 -9.66 -11.33 3.99
CA SER A 124 -9.37 -11.95 5.28
C SER A 124 -9.95 -11.05 6.36
N GLY A 125 -11.29 -11.03 6.44
CA GLY A 125 -12.07 -10.24 7.36
C GLY A 125 -11.90 -10.75 8.78
N ALA A 126 -10.75 -10.48 9.36
CA ALA A 126 -10.54 -10.29 10.77
C ALA A 126 -9.23 -9.50 10.89
N ALA A 127 -9.33 -8.28 11.39
CA ALA A 127 -8.25 -7.69 12.15
C ALA A 127 -8.00 -8.60 13.38
N SER A 128 -7.38 -9.76 13.13
CA SER A 128 -6.74 -10.53 14.17
C SER A 128 -5.59 -9.66 14.65
N GLU A 129 -5.53 -9.38 15.95
CA GLU A 129 -4.46 -8.61 16.59
C GLU A 129 -3.05 -9.18 16.32
N THR A 130 -2.97 -10.39 15.76
CA THR A 130 -1.81 -10.99 15.11
C THR A 130 -1.98 -10.99 13.58
N GLN A 131 -1.71 -9.85 12.94
CA GLN A 131 -1.43 -9.85 11.50
C GLN A 131 -0.09 -10.54 11.26
N ASP A 132 -0.10 -11.72 10.64
CA ASP A 132 1.12 -12.36 10.16
C ASP A 132 1.72 -11.46 9.07
N PRO A 133 2.92 -10.88 9.29
CA PRO A 133 3.58 -10.01 8.31
C PRO A 133 3.90 -10.74 6.99
N MET A 134 3.81 -12.08 6.96
CA MET A 134 3.94 -12.89 5.75
C MET A 134 2.60 -13.41 5.21
N SER A 135 1.47 -12.90 5.67
CA SER A 135 0.17 -13.26 5.09
C SER A 135 0.11 -12.88 3.60
N LEU A 136 -0.48 -13.74 2.78
CA LEU A 136 -0.61 -13.50 1.34
C LEU A 136 -1.33 -12.19 1.03
N ASP A 137 -2.31 -11.82 1.85
CA ASP A 137 -3.05 -10.56 1.74
C ASP A 137 -2.11 -9.34 1.80
N MET A 138 -1.22 -9.33 2.81
CA MET A 138 -0.22 -8.29 3.00
C MET A 138 0.78 -8.28 1.85
N VAL A 139 1.21 -9.46 1.38
CA VAL A 139 2.12 -9.59 0.24
C VAL A 139 1.49 -9.00 -1.02
N LEU A 140 0.28 -9.44 -1.40
CA LEU A 140 -0.44 -8.97 -2.58
C LEU A 140 -0.68 -7.45 -2.57
N THR A 141 -0.99 -6.91 -1.39
CA THR A 141 -1.14 -5.47 -1.20
C THR A 141 0.20 -4.75 -1.35
N ARG A 142 1.28 -5.26 -0.76
CA ARG A 142 2.63 -4.67 -0.84
C ARG A 142 3.17 -4.63 -2.26
N ILE A 143 2.91 -5.65 -3.06
CA ILE A 143 3.33 -5.73 -4.47
C ILE A 143 2.30 -5.09 -5.42
N GLY A 144 1.19 -4.54 -4.91
CA GLY A 144 0.20 -3.80 -5.69
C GLY A 144 -0.70 -4.66 -6.58
N LEU A 145 -0.78 -5.98 -6.42
CA LEU A 145 -1.61 -6.79 -7.34
C LEU A 145 -3.12 -6.59 -7.16
N LYS A 146 -3.58 -6.05 -6.02
CA LYS A 146 -5.01 -5.92 -5.70
C LYS A 146 -5.70 -4.74 -6.38
N THR A 147 -4.96 -3.72 -6.76
CA THR A 147 -5.47 -2.39 -7.13
C THR A 147 -5.26 -2.06 -8.62
N ILE A 148 -4.94 -3.10 -9.39
CA ILE A 148 -4.75 -3.06 -10.85
C ILE A 148 -6.09 -2.99 -11.57
N GLN A 149 -6.21 -2.05 -12.50
CA GLN A 149 -7.37 -1.87 -13.35
C GLN A 149 -6.98 -2.01 -14.82
N PHE A 150 -7.60 -2.95 -15.53
CA PHE A 150 -7.41 -3.08 -16.98
C PHE A 150 -7.85 -1.80 -17.71
N ARG A 151 -7.03 -1.35 -18.67
CA ARG A 151 -7.36 -0.22 -19.56
C ARG A 151 -7.62 -0.69 -20.97
N ASN A 152 -6.60 -1.25 -21.62
CA ASN A 152 -6.68 -1.70 -23.00
C ASN A 152 -5.52 -2.65 -23.33
N ILE A 153 -5.61 -3.29 -24.50
CA ILE A 153 -4.50 -3.99 -25.13
C ILE A 153 -3.86 -2.99 -26.09
N ASP A 154 -2.60 -2.65 -25.86
CA ASP A 154 -1.87 -1.67 -26.67
C ASP A 154 -1.43 -2.26 -28.00
N TYR A 155 -0.92 -3.49 -27.97
CA TYR A 155 -0.45 -4.19 -29.16
C TYR A 155 -0.45 -5.71 -28.96
N VAL A 156 -0.47 -6.43 -30.08
CA VAL A 156 -0.24 -7.87 -30.13
C VAL A 156 0.70 -8.16 -31.30
N ALA A 157 1.84 -8.77 -30.99
CA ALA A 157 2.87 -9.16 -31.96
C ALA A 157 2.94 -10.68 -31.99
N THR A 158 2.49 -11.30 -33.09
CA THR A 158 2.52 -12.75 -33.26
C THR A 158 3.76 -13.19 -34.04
N ASP A 159 4.50 -14.13 -33.47
CA ASP A 159 5.50 -14.91 -34.17
C ASP A 159 4.90 -16.27 -34.56
N ARG A 160 4.56 -16.38 -35.85
CA ARG A 160 3.94 -17.59 -36.40
C ARG A 160 4.93 -18.74 -36.59
N GLU A 161 6.24 -18.47 -36.63
CA GLU A 161 7.25 -19.51 -36.81
C GLU A 161 7.45 -20.28 -35.50
N THR A 162 7.44 -19.56 -34.38
CA THR A 162 7.59 -20.14 -33.04
C THR A 162 6.27 -20.52 -32.38
N GLY A 163 5.12 -20.10 -32.95
CA GLY A 163 3.81 -20.29 -32.34
C GLY A 163 3.64 -19.50 -31.05
N THR A 164 4.30 -18.34 -30.96
CA THR A 164 4.28 -17.47 -29.79
C THR A 164 3.75 -16.09 -30.14
N ALA A 165 3.22 -15.37 -29.15
CA ALA A 165 2.83 -13.98 -29.31
C ALA A 165 3.19 -13.18 -28.06
N ARG A 166 3.47 -11.89 -28.25
CA ARG A 166 3.67 -10.92 -27.18
C ARG A 166 2.56 -9.88 -27.24
N ALA A 167 1.95 -9.58 -26.10
CA ALA A 167 0.91 -8.57 -26.00
C ALA A 167 1.24 -7.55 -24.91
N GLY A 168 1.12 -6.27 -25.24
CA GLY A 168 1.19 -5.17 -24.26
C GLY A 168 -0.18 -4.95 -23.64
N VAL A 169 -0.36 -5.31 -22.38
CA VAL A 169 -1.60 -5.11 -21.63
C VAL A 169 -1.46 -3.91 -20.71
N ARG A 170 -2.13 -2.82 -21.03
CA ARG A 170 -2.09 -1.59 -20.23
C ARG A 170 -3.04 -1.70 -19.05
N VAL A 171 -2.50 -1.37 -17.88
CA VAL A 171 -3.21 -1.31 -16.62
C VAL A 171 -2.97 0.03 -15.92
N TYR A 172 -3.90 0.41 -15.06
CA TYR A 172 -3.74 1.53 -14.14
C TYR A 172 -3.64 1.00 -12.71
N GLN A 173 -2.65 1.47 -11.98
CA GLN A 173 -2.45 1.14 -10.58
C GLN A 173 -3.05 2.23 -9.67
N ALA A 174 -4.12 1.90 -8.97
CA ALA A 174 -4.88 2.90 -8.21
C ALA A 174 -4.10 3.46 -7.00
N ASP A 175 -3.27 2.66 -6.35
CA ASP A 175 -2.58 3.07 -5.11
C ASP A 175 -1.50 4.13 -5.34
N ILE A 176 -0.88 4.14 -6.52
CA ILE A 176 0.22 5.08 -6.85
C ILE A 176 -0.15 6.02 -7.99
N GLY A 177 -1.31 5.82 -8.62
CA GLY A 177 -1.80 6.69 -9.69
C GLY A 177 -1.02 6.61 -11.00
N GLU A 178 -0.35 5.48 -11.27
CA GLU A 178 0.48 5.29 -12.47
C GLU A 178 -0.10 4.21 -13.40
N GLU A 179 0.25 4.29 -14.69
CA GLU A 179 -0.04 3.24 -15.66
C GLU A 179 1.18 2.33 -15.87
N PHE A 180 0.92 1.06 -16.13
CA PHE A 180 1.93 0.07 -16.50
C PHE A 180 1.48 -0.73 -17.71
N ILE A 181 2.43 -1.17 -18.54
CA ILE A 181 2.15 -2.08 -19.65
C ILE A 181 2.79 -3.43 -19.31
N PHE A 182 1.97 -4.44 -19.04
CA PHE A 182 2.46 -5.80 -18.89
C PHE A 182 2.79 -6.40 -20.25
N GLU A 183 3.97 -6.98 -20.35
CA GLU A 183 4.44 -7.75 -21.49
C GLU A 183 4.05 -9.21 -21.30
N VAL A 184 2.92 -9.58 -21.89
CA VAL A 184 2.32 -10.91 -21.73
C VAL A 184 2.71 -11.80 -22.89
N LYS A 185 3.26 -12.98 -22.58
CA LYS A 185 3.56 -14.01 -23.58
C LYS A 185 2.41 -14.99 -23.70
N LEU A 186 2.03 -15.26 -24.95
CA LEU A 186 1.06 -16.28 -25.32
C LEU A 186 1.73 -17.37 -26.15
N VAL A 187 1.27 -18.60 -25.97
CA VAL A 187 1.69 -19.77 -26.75
C VAL A 187 0.47 -20.43 -27.38
N GLN A 188 0.58 -20.81 -28.65
CA GLN A 188 -0.46 -21.56 -29.33
C GLN A 188 -0.39 -23.04 -28.93
N GLY A 189 -1.47 -23.56 -28.34
CA GLY A 189 -1.60 -24.99 -28.05
C GLY A 189 -1.84 -25.81 -29.32
N GLY A 190 -1.68 -27.14 -29.22
CA GLY A 190 -1.95 -28.06 -30.34
C GLY A 190 -3.42 -28.08 -30.81
N ASP A 191 -4.33 -27.56 -29.98
CA ASP A 191 -5.73 -27.31 -30.31
C ASP A 191 -5.94 -25.97 -31.06
N GLY A 192 -4.87 -25.22 -31.32
CA GLY A 192 -4.85 -23.90 -31.94
C GLY A 192 -5.33 -22.76 -31.03
N VAL A 193 -5.56 -23.03 -29.74
CA VAL A 193 -5.95 -22.01 -28.76
C VAL A 193 -4.70 -21.32 -28.21
N TRP A 194 -4.71 -20.00 -28.22
CA TRP A 194 -3.66 -19.18 -27.62
C TRP A 194 -3.88 -19.08 -26.12
N ARG A 195 -2.85 -19.40 -25.34
CA ARG A 195 -2.88 -19.33 -23.88
C ARG A 195 -1.81 -18.38 -23.38
N VAL A 196 -2.15 -17.54 -22.41
CA VAL A 196 -1.16 -16.76 -21.65
C VAL A 196 -0.35 -17.71 -20.77
N THR A 197 0.98 -17.62 -20.85
CA THR A 197 1.90 -18.51 -20.11
C THR A 197 2.89 -17.79 -19.22
N GLU A 198 3.07 -16.47 -19.40
CA GLU A 198 4.12 -15.71 -18.71
C GLU A 198 3.85 -14.19 -18.77
N ILE A 199 4.22 -13.48 -17.71
CA ILE A 199 4.35 -12.02 -17.68
C ILE A 199 5.85 -11.70 -17.64
N GLN A 200 6.39 -11.17 -18.74
CA GLN A 200 7.84 -11.06 -18.96
C GLN A 200 8.49 -9.95 -18.14
N ASN A 201 7.73 -8.91 -17.79
CA ASN A 201 8.21 -7.72 -17.08
C ASN A 201 7.56 -7.55 -15.70
N LEU A 202 7.23 -8.66 -15.03
CA LEU A 202 6.63 -8.63 -13.69
C LEU A 202 7.57 -8.03 -12.63
N HIS A 203 8.88 -8.22 -12.79
CA HIS A 203 9.90 -7.62 -11.91
C HIS A 203 9.84 -6.09 -11.97
N ASP A 204 9.79 -5.52 -13.17
CA ASP A 204 9.72 -4.08 -13.39
C ASP A 204 8.47 -3.46 -12.74
N PHE A 205 7.34 -4.17 -12.80
CA PHE A 205 6.11 -3.77 -12.12
C PHE A 205 6.32 -3.67 -10.60
N VAL A 206 6.84 -4.74 -9.98
CA VAL A 206 7.09 -4.76 -8.52
C VAL A 206 8.11 -3.68 -8.12
N ALA A 207 9.14 -3.46 -8.94
CA ALA A 207 10.12 -2.40 -8.71
C ALA A 207 9.51 -1.00 -8.79
N MET A 208 8.58 -0.76 -9.72
CA MET A 208 7.83 0.49 -9.78
C MET A 208 6.98 0.72 -8.52
N ILE A 209 6.22 -0.30 -8.09
CA ILE A 209 5.41 -0.22 -6.87
C ILE A 209 6.28 0.08 -5.65
N ALA A 210 7.39 -0.65 -5.48
CA ALA A 210 8.30 -0.45 -4.36
C ALA A 210 8.86 0.97 -4.33
N LYS A 211 9.32 1.48 -5.48
CA LYS A 211 9.84 2.85 -5.60
C LYS A 211 8.78 3.90 -5.25
N ALA A 212 7.54 3.71 -5.71
CA ALA A 212 6.45 4.61 -5.41
C ALA A 212 6.09 4.57 -3.92
N HIS A 213 6.03 3.39 -3.29
CA HIS A 213 5.83 3.26 -1.85
C HIS A 213 6.93 3.94 -1.04
N ASP A 214 8.20 3.79 -1.44
CA ASP A 214 9.32 4.47 -0.80
C ASP A 214 9.18 6.00 -0.89
N ALA A 215 8.77 6.52 -2.05
CA ALA A 215 8.55 7.95 -2.25
C ALA A 215 7.39 8.48 -1.41
N ILE A 216 6.26 7.76 -1.37
CA ILE A 216 5.09 8.11 -0.55
C ILE A 216 5.45 8.09 0.94
N LEU A 217 6.17 7.05 1.38
CA LEU A 217 6.63 6.95 2.77
C LEU A 217 7.60 8.09 3.12
N ALA A 218 8.56 8.39 2.25
CA ALA A 218 9.51 9.48 2.45
C ALA A 218 8.80 10.84 2.54
N ASP A 219 7.82 11.11 1.69
CA ASP A 219 7.00 12.32 1.73
C ASP A 219 6.23 12.44 3.05
N TYR A 220 5.55 11.37 3.49
CA TYR A 220 4.88 11.33 4.79
C TYR A 220 5.87 11.60 5.93
N LEU A 221 7.01 10.91 5.97
CA LEU A 221 8.03 11.08 7.01
C LEU A 221 8.55 12.52 7.05
N ALA A 222 8.81 13.13 5.90
CA ALA A 222 9.28 14.50 5.80
C ALA A 222 8.22 15.51 6.30
N LYS A 223 6.97 15.42 5.81
CA LYS A 223 5.88 16.32 6.20
C LYS A 223 5.58 16.23 7.69
N SER A 224 5.43 15.01 8.20
CA SER A 224 5.17 14.79 9.62
C SER A 224 6.34 15.24 10.51
N GLN A 225 7.59 15.04 10.10
CA GLN A 225 8.74 15.54 10.85
C GLN A 225 8.80 17.08 10.83
N ALA A 226 8.48 17.72 9.71
CA ALA A 226 8.43 19.18 9.63
C ALA A 226 7.41 19.79 10.61
N ILE A 227 6.23 19.18 10.76
CA ILE A 227 5.23 19.58 11.78
C ILE A 227 5.82 19.43 13.18
N ILE A 228 6.46 18.30 13.46
CA ILE A 228 7.08 18.02 14.76
C ILE A 228 8.17 19.04 15.09
N ASP A 229 9.02 19.39 14.13
CA ASP A 229 10.14 20.32 14.31
C ASP A 229 9.65 21.77 14.48
N ALA A 230 8.62 22.17 13.72
CA ALA A 230 8.00 23.49 13.82
C ALA A 230 7.40 23.70 15.22
N HIS A 231 6.58 22.75 15.67
CA HIS A 231 6.01 22.80 17.03
C HIS A 231 7.06 22.59 18.12
N GLY A 232 8.14 21.83 17.85
CA GLY A 232 9.25 21.68 18.80
C GLY A 232 9.88 23.02 19.19
N LYS A 233 10.00 23.95 18.23
CA LYS A 233 10.47 25.32 18.52
C LYS A 233 9.47 26.12 19.34
N SER A 234 8.19 26.08 18.97
CA SER A 234 7.09 26.74 19.71
C SER A 234 7.04 26.26 21.17
N VAL A 235 7.08 24.94 21.40
CA VAL A 235 7.12 24.35 22.74
C VAL A 235 8.35 24.82 23.53
N GLN A 236 9.53 24.92 22.89
CA GLN A 236 10.73 25.42 23.57
C GLN A 236 10.58 26.88 24.02
N GLU A 237 9.95 27.74 23.23
CA GLU A 237 9.66 29.13 23.59
C GLU A 237 8.65 29.21 24.75
N ILE A 238 7.60 28.38 24.70
CA ILE A 238 6.59 28.28 25.77
C ILE A 238 7.24 27.80 27.08
N GLU A 239 8.14 26.81 27.01
CA GLU A 239 8.89 26.31 28.16
C GLU A 239 9.80 27.40 28.77
N GLN A 240 10.49 28.18 27.93
CA GLN A 240 11.30 29.31 28.40
C GLN A 240 10.45 30.38 29.09
N GLU A 241 9.29 30.71 28.52
CA GLU A 241 8.36 31.67 29.12
C GLU A 241 7.85 31.17 30.48
N PHE A 242 7.43 29.90 30.54
CA PHE A 242 7.01 29.23 31.77
C PHE A 242 8.10 29.29 32.85
N SER A 243 9.33 28.86 32.51
CA SER A 243 10.47 28.90 33.44
C SER A 243 10.78 30.32 33.90
N SER A 244 10.75 31.32 33.01
CA SER A 244 11.01 32.71 33.38
C SER A 244 9.94 33.27 34.33
N THR A 245 8.69 32.87 34.13
CA THR A 245 7.55 33.28 34.97
C THR A 245 7.68 32.67 36.36
N LEU A 246 8.08 31.40 36.44
CA LEU A 246 8.34 30.71 37.70
C LEU A 246 9.54 31.32 38.44
N GLN A 247 10.64 31.64 37.76
CA GLN A 247 11.83 32.24 38.36
C GLN A 247 11.60 33.64 38.94
N LYS A 248 10.71 34.43 38.32
CA LYS A 248 10.33 35.77 38.81
C LYS A 248 9.36 35.73 39.99
N GLY A 249 8.74 34.58 40.25
CA GLY A 249 7.69 34.42 41.25
C GLY A 249 7.90 33.21 42.14
N SER A 250 6.80 32.69 42.69
CA SER A 250 6.79 31.46 43.47
C SER A 250 5.44 30.78 43.33
N LEU A 251 5.40 29.44 43.37
CA LEU A 251 4.16 28.66 43.41
C LEU A 251 3.31 28.95 44.66
N GLY A 252 3.86 29.61 45.68
CA GLY A 252 3.11 30.15 46.81
C GLY A 252 2.19 31.33 46.41
N ASN A 253 2.61 32.15 45.45
CA ASN A 253 1.86 33.32 44.98
C ASN A 253 0.74 32.90 44.01
N ASP A 254 -0.47 33.40 44.23
CA ASP A 254 -1.62 33.13 43.37
C ASP A 254 -1.48 33.75 41.98
N GLU A 255 -0.95 34.97 41.88
CA GLU A 255 -0.72 35.65 40.60
C GLU A 255 0.24 34.84 39.71
N THR A 256 1.33 34.33 40.29
CA THR A 256 2.28 33.48 39.57
C THR A 256 1.62 32.18 39.11
N ARG A 257 0.81 31.53 39.96
CA ARG A 257 0.09 30.30 39.56
C ARG A 257 -0.91 30.55 38.44
N GLN A 258 -1.66 31.65 38.49
CA GLN A 258 -2.60 32.00 37.41
C GLN A 258 -1.84 32.29 36.10
N ALA A 259 -0.73 33.02 36.15
CA ALA A 259 0.09 33.26 34.96
C ALA A 259 0.64 31.96 34.35
N LEU A 260 1.17 31.04 35.18
CA LEU A 260 1.64 29.73 34.73
C LEU A 260 0.49 28.88 34.16
N LYS A 261 -0.70 28.94 34.76
CA LYS A 261 -1.89 28.26 34.27
C LYS A 261 -2.32 28.79 32.90
N THR A 262 -2.30 30.11 32.70
CA THR A 262 -2.54 30.73 31.40
C THR A 262 -1.54 30.24 30.35
N ILE A 263 -0.24 30.21 30.66
CA ILE A 263 0.78 29.66 29.74
C ILE A 263 0.46 28.21 29.39
N MET A 264 0.10 27.38 30.38
CA MET A 264 -0.23 25.98 30.15
C MET A 264 -1.48 25.81 29.28
N LEU A 265 -2.58 26.50 29.58
CA LEU A 265 -3.86 26.29 28.91
C LEU A 265 -3.96 27.00 27.57
N GLU A 266 -3.53 28.26 27.49
CA GLU A 266 -3.73 29.09 26.30
C GLU A 266 -2.60 28.96 25.29
N LYS A 267 -1.39 28.56 25.73
CA LYS A 267 -0.24 28.37 24.84
C LYS A 267 0.10 26.89 24.67
N ALA A 268 0.50 26.20 25.73
CA ALA A 268 0.99 24.82 25.62
C ALA A 268 -0.10 23.85 25.11
N ALA A 269 -1.29 23.88 25.70
CA ALA A 269 -2.38 22.98 25.27
C ALA A 269 -2.86 23.33 23.87
N ALA A 270 -2.91 24.62 23.51
CA ALA A 270 -3.28 25.07 22.18
C ALA A 270 -2.28 24.58 21.13
N ASP A 271 -0.97 24.73 21.38
CA ASP A 271 0.08 24.27 20.47
C ASP A 271 0.02 22.75 20.23
N TRP A 272 -0.08 21.95 21.29
CA TRP A 272 -0.19 20.48 21.15
C TRP A 272 -1.50 20.03 20.49
N THR A 273 -2.59 20.76 20.69
CA THR A 273 -3.87 20.50 20.02
C THR A 273 -3.78 20.81 18.53
N GLN A 274 -3.15 21.93 18.17
CA GLN A 274 -2.89 22.30 16.78
C GLN A 274 -1.96 21.29 16.11
N ARG A 275 -0.85 20.92 16.76
CA ARG A 275 0.05 19.87 16.27
C ARG A 275 -0.68 18.57 15.97
N LYS A 276 -1.58 18.15 16.86
CA LYS A 276 -2.39 16.95 16.66
C LYS A 276 -3.30 17.09 15.44
N ALA A 277 -3.96 18.25 15.27
CA ALA A 277 -4.81 18.52 14.13
C ALA A 277 -4.01 18.48 12.81
N GLU A 278 -2.88 19.20 12.74
CA GLU A 278 -2.02 19.23 11.55
C GLU A 278 -1.48 17.84 11.20
N LEU A 279 -1.10 17.04 12.20
CA LEU A 279 -0.72 15.65 11.97
C LEU A 279 -1.90 14.84 11.42
N SER A 280 -3.10 14.98 12.00
CA SER A 280 -4.30 14.22 11.61
C SER A 280 -4.78 14.53 10.18
N ASP A 281 -4.46 15.72 9.67
CA ASP A 281 -4.79 16.14 8.30
C ASP A 281 -3.85 15.56 7.24
N LEU A 282 -2.76 14.89 7.63
CA LEU A 282 -1.87 14.23 6.69
C LEU A 282 -2.53 13.00 6.06
N THR A 283 -2.31 12.81 4.76
CA THR A 283 -2.58 11.53 4.10
C THR A 283 -1.60 10.48 4.63
N VAL A 284 -2.13 9.45 5.29
CA VAL A 284 -1.32 8.40 5.92
C VAL A 284 -1.23 7.20 4.98
N PRO A 285 -0.02 6.83 4.53
CA PRO A 285 0.14 5.61 3.75
C PRO A 285 0.02 4.38 4.69
N PRO A 286 -0.58 3.25 4.26
CA PRO A 286 -0.80 2.07 5.09
C PRO A 286 0.42 1.60 5.91
N MET A 287 1.61 1.64 5.31
CA MET A 287 2.88 1.27 5.94
C MET A 287 3.28 2.17 7.13
N ALA A 288 2.71 3.37 7.24
CA ALA A 288 3.03 4.35 8.29
C ALA A 288 1.94 4.50 9.36
N ASP A 289 0.89 3.67 9.30
CA ASP A 289 -0.25 3.70 10.21
C ASP A 289 0.16 3.64 11.68
N THR A 290 0.98 2.65 12.05
CA THR A 290 1.51 2.50 13.42
C THR A 290 2.29 3.73 13.88
N LEU A 291 3.15 4.29 13.03
CA LEU A 291 3.93 5.48 13.35
C LEU A 291 3.01 6.69 13.55
N HIS A 292 2.01 6.84 12.71
CA HIS A 292 1.01 7.90 12.79
C HIS A 292 0.25 7.83 14.12
N HIS A 293 -0.25 6.66 14.49
CA HIS A 293 -0.95 6.42 15.74
C HIS A 293 -0.10 6.76 16.97
N LEU A 294 1.19 6.36 16.98
CA LEU A 294 2.10 6.70 18.07
C LEU A 294 2.25 8.23 18.24
N ARG A 295 2.39 8.95 17.12
CA ARG A 295 2.52 10.41 17.12
C ARG A 295 1.25 11.10 17.64
N LEU A 296 0.07 10.71 17.18
CA LEU A 296 -1.19 11.27 17.69
C LEU A 296 -1.37 10.97 19.18
N ARG A 297 -1.09 9.73 19.61
CA ARG A 297 -1.21 9.33 21.01
C ARG A 297 -0.23 10.06 21.92
N SER A 298 0.98 10.36 21.46
CA SER A 298 1.92 11.21 22.21
C SER A 298 1.36 12.62 22.43
N CYS A 299 0.70 13.21 21.42
CA CYS A 299 0.05 14.51 21.56
C CYS A 299 -1.08 14.45 22.62
N ASP A 300 -1.91 13.41 22.59
CA ASP A 300 -2.95 13.21 23.60
C ASP A 300 -2.40 13.13 25.02
N MET A 301 -1.30 12.42 25.21
CA MET A 301 -0.66 12.31 26.53
C MET A 301 -0.01 13.63 26.98
N ARG A 302 0.54 14.43 26.05
CA ARG A 302 1.05 15.78 26.34
C ARG A 302 -0.07 16.73 26.74
N ILE A 303 -1.19 16.75 26.00
CA ILE A 303 -2.37 17.56 26.33
C ILE A 303 -2.91 17.16 27.71
N ALA A 304 -3.06 15.86 27.98
CA ALA A 304 -3.53 15.37 29.28
C ALA A 304 -2.59 15.77 30.43
N TYR A 305 -1.27 15.72 30.22
CA TYR A 305 -0.30 16.25 31.18
C TYR A 305 -0.51 17.74 31.43
N ILE A 306 -0.63 18.54 30.38
CA ILE A 306 -0.78 20.00 30.48
C ILE A 306 -2.05 20.37 31.27
N LEU A 307 -3.18 19.75 30.93
CA LEU A 307 -4.45 19.96 31.63
C LEU A 307 -4.38 19.52 33.11
N GLY A 308 -3.76 18.37 33.38
CA GLY A 308 -3.58 17.87 34.74
C GLY A 308 -2.66 18.77 35.59
N TYR A 309 -1.59 19.28 34.99
CA TYR A 309 -0.68 20.22 35.68
C TYR A 309 -1.38 21.56 35.94
N ALA A 310 -2.15 22.08 34.98
CA ALA A 310 -2.95 23.28 35.18
C ALA A 310 -3.99 23.12 36.30
N ALA A 311 -4.63 21.95 36.42
CA ALA A 311 -5.54 21.64 37.53
C ALA A 311 -4.80 21.58 38.88
N TRP A 312 -3.58 21.03 38.89
CA TRP A 312 -2.75 21.00 40.10
C TRP A 312 -2.33 22.41 40.56
N LEU A 313 -2.16 23.37 39.66
CA LEU A 313 -1.90 24.77 40.03
C LEU A 313 -3.06 25.38 40.85
N ASP A 314 -4.28 24.85 40.73
CA ASP A 314 -5.42 25.23 41.58
C ASP A 314 -5.44 24.44 42.89
N ASP A 315 -5.48 23.10 42.81
CA ASP A 315 -5.79 22.25 43.97
C ASP A 315 -4.59 21.87 44.84
N LYS A 316 -3.37 21.95 44.28
CA LYS A 316 -2.08 21.58 44.88
C LYS A 316 -2.02 20.16 45.45
N LYS A 317 -2.90 19.25 45.01
CA LYS A 317 -2.96 17.88 45.52
C LYS A 317 -1.87 17.01 44.91
N ALA A 318 -1.21 16.23 45.76
CA ALA A 318 -0.18 15.27 45.32
C ALA A 318 -0.70 14.24 44.31
N ALA A 319 -1.97 13.82 44.42
CA ALA A 319 -2.58 12.88 43.48
C ALA A 319 -2.68 13.46 42.05
N THR A 320 -3.12 14.71 41.94
CA THR A 320 -3.33 15.41 40.66
C THR A 320 -2.01 15.55 39.90
N ILE A 321 -0.93 15.99 40.56
CA ILE A 321 0.38 16.11 39.91
C ILE A 321 0.98 14.76 39.54
N ARG A 322 0.80 13.72 40.37
CA ARG A 322 1.28 12.37 40.06
C ARG A 322 0.61 11.79 38.81
N GLU A 323 -0.69 12.00 38.67
CA GLU A 323 -1.42 11.57 37.47
C GLU A 323 -0.91 12.31 36.23
N ALA A 324 -0.75 13.63 36.31
CA ALA A 324 -0.19 14.42 35.23
C ALA A 324 1.22 13.92 34.83
N GLN A 325 2.11 13.71 35.81
CA GLN A 325 3.46 13.20 35.57
C GLN A 325 3.46 11.79 34.94
N ALA A 326 2.48 10.93 35.28
CA ALA A 326 2.32 9.64 34.63
C ALA A 326 2.00 9.79 33.13
N LYS A 327 1.14 10.75 32.76
CA LYS A 327 0.84 11.08 31.35
C LYS A 327 2.07 11.60 30.61
N LEU A 328 2.85 12.47 31.25
CA LEU A 328 4.11 12.96 30.68
C LEU A 328 5.10 11.82 30.42
N LYS A 329 5.24 10.88 31.35
CA LYS A 329 6.10 9.71 31.16
C LYS A 329 5.64 8.86 29.97
N GLN A 330 4.33 8.62 29.86
CA GLN A 330 3.74 7.90 28.72
C GLN A 330 3.99 8.62 27.39
N ALA A 331 3.82 9.94 27.36
CA ALA A 331 4.13 10.75 26.18
C ALA A 331 5.57 10.56 25.71
N LYS A 332 6.54 10.69 26.63
CA LYS A 332 7.98 10.52 26.32
C LYS A 332 8.30 9.12 25.78
N THR A 333 7.69 8.08 26.34
CA THR A 333 7.84 6.71 25.82
C THR A 333 7.35 6.60 24.38
N LEU A 334 6.15 7.09 24.10
CA LEU A 334 5.56 7.05 22.76
C LEU A 334 6.36 7.89 21.74
N GLU A 335 6.87 9.06 22.15
CA GLU A 335 7.74 9.91 21.32
C GLU A 335 9.04 9.17 20.93
N ASN A 336 9.66 8.47 21.88
CA ASN A 336 10.87 7.69 21.63
C ASN A 336 10.61 6.49 20.72
N GLU A 337 9.50 5.79 20.92
CA GLU A 337 9.08 4.68 20.06
C GLU A 337 8.78 5.17 18.63
N ALA A 338 8.05 6.28 18.49
CA ALA A 338 7.79 6.91 17.20
C ALA A 338 9.09 7.33 16.50
N ALA A 339 10.04 7.95 17.22
CA ALA A 339 11.32 8.36 16.67
C ALA A 339 12.20 7.17 16.26
N ALA A 340 12.18 6.07 17.02
CA ALA A 340 12.86 4.84 16.66
C ALA A 340 12.26 4.20 15.40
N LEU A 341 10.93 4.12 15.33
CA LEU A 341 10.22 3.59 14.18
C LEU A 341 10.45 4.45 12.93
N ALA A 342 10.35 5.77 13.03
CA ALA A 342 10.63 6.69 11.91
C ALA A 342 12.06 6.53 11.37
N ARG A 343 13.07 6.44 12.26
CA ARG A 343 14.45 6.16 11.86
C ARG A 343 14.57 4.82 11.14
N HIS A 344 13.97 3.77 11.72
CA HIS A 344 13.93 2.47 11.08
C HIS A 344 13.32 2.60 9.69
N MET A 345 12.14 3.21 9.53
CA MET A 345 11.44 3.38 8.25
C MET A 345 12.24 4.18 7.21
N SER A 346 12.98 5.21 7.62
CA SER A 346 13.82 6.04 6.74
C SER A 346 15.09 5.35 6.21
N GLY A 347 15.40 4.13 6.66
CA GLY A 347 16.63 3.43 6.26
C GLY A 347 17.90 3.98 6.92
N GLN A 348 17.78 4.91 7.86
CA GLN A 348 18.89 5.31 8.73
C GLN A 348 19.19 4.15 9.69
N SER A 349 20.18 3.33 9.31
CA SER A 349 20.75 2.28 10.17
C SER A 349 21.07 2.85 11.56
N ASN A 350 21.01 2.00 12.58
CA ASN A 350 21.52 2.25 13.93
C ASN A 350 23.04 2.55 13.88
N ALA A 351 23.43 3.70 13.33
CA ALA A 351 24.52 4.44 13.93
C ALA A 351 24.04 4.71 15.34
N VAL A 352 24.65 4.02 16.31
CA VAL A 352 24.68 4.46 17.70
C VAL A 352 24.70 5.97 17.64
N PRO A 353 23.74 6.69 18.25
CA PRO A 353 23.92 8.11 18.37
C PRO A 353 25.27 8.25 19.08
N GLN A 354 26.30 8.72 18.36
CA GLN A 354 27.27 9.59 19.02
C GLN A 354 26.41 10.51 19.87
N PRO A 355 26.75 10.74 21.15
CA PRO A 355 25.96 11.59 22.01
C PRO A 355 25.90 12.98 21.35
N GLN A 356 24.94 13.16 20.45
CA GLN A 356 24.46 14.43 19.98
C GLN A 356 23.97 15.03 21.28
N GLN A 357 24.68 16.09 21.66
CA GLN A 357 24.48 16.87 22.86
C GLN A 357 23.02 16.74 23.28
N LYS A 358 22.84 16.15 24.47
CA LYS A 358 21.61 16.18 25.28
C LYS A 358 20.84 17.42 24.83
N PRO A 359 19.64 17.31 24.21
CA PRO A 359 18.93 18.51 23.79
C PRO A 359 18.84 19.37 25.03
N ILE A 360 19.42 20.57 24.95
CA ILE A 360 19.66 21.47 26.08
C ILE A 360 18.33 21.88 26.75
N GLY A 361 17.17 21.49 26.18
CA GLY A 361 15.85 21.60 26.79
C GLY A 361 15.47 20.53 27.83
N ASN A 362 16.21 19.43 28.00
CA ASN A 362 15.80 18.35 28.92
C ASN A 362 16.09 18.65 30.40
N GLU A 363 16.90 19.68 30.71
CA GLU A 363 17.25 20.04 32.09
C GLU A 363 16.21 20.91 32.77
N ALA A 364 15.40 21.67 32.02
CA ALA A 364 14.32 22.46 32.59
C ALA A 364 13.17 21.56 33.08
N LEU A 365 12.88 20.46 32.38
CA LEU A 365 11.87 19.49 32.81
C LEU A 365 12.39 18.51 33.89
N GLU A 366 13.70 18.27 33.96
CA GLU A 366 14.33 17.61 35.13
C GLU A 366 14.26 18.53 36.36
N SER A 367 14.44 19.85 36.20
CA SER A 367 14.29 20.84 37.28
C SER A 367 12.85 20.97 37.83
N MET A 368 11.84 20.52 37.08
CA MET A 368 10.46 20.40 37.59
C MET A 368 10.28 19.24 38.59
N THR A 369 11.23 18.31 38.63
CA THR A 369 11.25 17.16 39.56
C THR A 369 12.09 17.48 40.80
N GLU A 370 13.05 18.40 40.69
CA GLU A 370 13.98 18.78 41.76
C GLU A 370 13.58 20.04 42.55
N LEU A 371 12.43 20.66 42.26
CA LEU A 371 11.87 21.77 43.05
C LEU A 371 10.95 21.29 44.20
N GLN A 372 11.27 20.14 44.80
CA GLN A 372 10.84 19.71 46.12
C GLN A 372 12.08 19.58 47.01
#